data_AF-A0A7C5R4G6-F1
#
_entry.id   AF-A0A7C5R4G6-F1
#
_cell.length_a   1.000
_cell.length_b   1.000
_cell.length_c   1.000
_cell.angle_alpha   90.00
_cell.angle_beta   90.00
_cell.angle_gamma   90.00
#
_symmetry.space_group_name_H-M   'P 1'
#
loop_
_entity.id
_entity.type
_entity.pdbx_description
1 polymer ?
#
loop_
_entity_poly.entity_id
_entity_poly.type
_entity_poly.pdbx_seq_one_letter_code
_entity_poly.pdbx_strand_id
1 'polypeptide(L)' 'LRAAGLREQVKVVIGGAPVTQRYADEIGADGYAPDANSAVRKVRELVQG' A
#
# COMPACT_ATOMS: atom_id res chain seq x y z
N LEU A 1 11.27 -7.43 -2.26
CA LEU A 1 10.24 -8.26 -1.57
C LEU A 1 10.16 -9.68 -2.12
N ARG A 2 9.76 -9.90 -3.38
CA ARG A 2 9.65 -11.26 -3.96
C ARG A 2 10.97 -12.04 -3.94
N ALA A 3 12.05 -11.45 -4.46
CA ALA A 3 13.37 -12.09 -4.45
C ALA A 3 13.91 -12.38 -3.03
N ALA A 4 13.44 -11.64 -2.02
CA ALA A 4 13.80 -11.84 -0.62
C ALA A 4 12.83 -12.77 0.13
N GLY A 5 11.79 -13.32 -0.53
CA GLY A 5 10.78 -14.17 0.11
C GLY A 5 9.82 -13.44 1.07
N LEU A 6 9.76 -12.11 1.03
CA LEU A 6 9.04 -11.28 2.01
C LEU A 6 7.66 -10.77 1.53
N ARG A 7 7.29 -10.96 0.26
CA ARG A 7 6.09 -10.29 -0.32
C ARG A 7 4.81 -10.61 0.45
N GLU A 8 4.63 -11.84 0.88
CA GLU A 8 3.43 -12.30 1.60
C GLU A 8 3.46 -11.95 3.10
N GLN A 9 4.60 -11.51 3.63
CA GLN A 9 4.80 -11.23 5.06
C GLN A 9 4.57 -9.76 5.41
N VAL A 10 4.44 -8.88 4.41
CA VAL A 10 4.28 -7.43 4.61
C VAL A 10 3.16 -6.88 3.76
N LYS A 11 2.56 -5.77 4.23
CA LYS A 11 1.65 -4.94 3.45
C LYS A 11 2.42 -3.79 2.81
N VAL A 12 2.23 -3.59 1.52
CA VAL A 12 2.86 -2.53 0.72
C VAL A 12 1.82 -1.45 0.43
N VAL A 13 2.03 -0.25 0.97
CA VAL A 13 1.17 0.92 0.70
C VAL A 13 2.00 1.96 -0.07
N ILE A 14 1.45 2.50 -1.16
CA ILE A 14 2.11 3.53 -1.97
C ILE A 14 1.30 4.85 -1.95
N GLY A 15 1.97 5.97 -2.21
CA GLY A 15 1.32 7.29 -2.21
C GLY A 15 2.20 8.37 -2.82
N GLY A 16 1.70 9.61 -2.81
CA GLY A 16 2.35 10.77 -3.40
C GLY A 16 1.49 11.42 -4.50
N ALA A 17 1.74 12.70 -4.78
CA ALA A 17 0.93 13.50 -5.71
C ALA A 17 0.67 12.89 -7.11
N PRO A 18 1.63 12.17 -7.76
CA PRO A 18 1.38 11.58 -9.08
C PRO A 18 0.76 10.17 -9.01
N VAL A 19 0.56 9.60 -7.82
CA VAL A 19 0.07 8.23 -7.64
C VAL A 19 -1.45 8.21 -7.62
N THR A 20 -2.04 7.16 -8.19
CA THR A 20 -3.49 6.95 -8.20
C THR A 20 -3.83 5.56 -7.69
N GLN A 21 -5.07 5.34 -7.24
CA GLN A 21 -5.55 4.00 -6.87
C GLN A 21 -5.37 3.01 -8.02
N ARG A 22 -5.71 3.42 -9.26
CA ARG A 22 -5.56 2.58 -10.46
C ARG A 22 -4.12 2.07 -10.63
N TYR A 23 -3.13 2.95 -10.44
CA TYR A 23 -1.74 2.56 -10.55
C TYR A 23 -1.31 1.61 -9.41
N ALA A 24 -1.80 1.84 -8.19
CA ALA A 24 -1.54 0.94 -7.06
C ALA A 24 -2.07 -0.48 -7.32
N ASP A 25 -3.29 -0.58 -7.87
CA ASP A 25 -3.90 -1.84 -8.26
C ASP A 25 -3.11 -2.53 -9.39
N GLU A 26 -2.71 -1.76 -10.42
CA GLU A 26 -1.94 -2.24 -11.57
C GLU A 26 -0.60 -2.89 -11.16
N ILE A 27 0.10 -2.31 -10.17
CA ILE A 27 1.38 -2.84 -9.69
C ILE A 27 1.24 -3.87 -8.56
N GLY A 28 0.03 -4.13 -8.07
CA GLY A 28 -0.24 -5.09 -6.99
C GLY A 28 0.21 -4.62 -5.61
N ALA A 29 0.07 -3.32 -5.32
CA ALA A 29 0.18 -2.81 -3.96
C ALA A 29 -1.03 -3.24 -3.11
N ASP A 30 -0.84 -3.35 -1.80
CA ASP A 30 -1.91 -3.71 -0.87
C ASP A 30 -2.75 -2.49 -0.47
N GLY A 31 -2.26 -1.27 -0.72
CA GLY A 31 -3.01 -0.05 -0.48
C GLY A 31 -2.43 1.19 -1.16
N TYR A 32 -3.27 2.22 -1.25
CA TYR A 32 -2.93 3.55 -1.71
C TYR A 32 -3.45 4.60 -0.72
N ALA A 33 -2.71 5.71 -0.59
CA ALA A 33 -3.16 6.89 0.13
C ALA A 33 -2.66 8.20 -0.53
N PRO A 34 -3.53 9.20 -0.74
CA PRO A 34 -3.15 10.50 -1.31
C PRO A 34 -2.39 11.41 -0.34
N ASP A 35 -2.47 11.15 0.98
CA ASP A 35 -1.89 11.99 2.02
C ASP A 35 -1.50 11.17 3.26
N ALA A 36 -0.79 11.81 4.20
CA ALA A 36 -0.28 11.15 5.40
C ALA A 36 -1.40 10.65 6.33
N ASN A 37 -2.49 11.41 6.50
CA ASN A 37 -3.57 11.04 7.41
C ASN A 37 -4.39 9.87 6.85
N SER A 38 -4.65 9.87 5.54
CA SER A 38 -5.29 8.74 4.87
C SER A 38 -4.39 7.49 4.88
N ALA A 39 -3.06 7.64 4.80
CA ALA A 39 -2.12 6.53 4.92
C ALA A 39 -2.21 5.84 6.30
N VAL A 40 -2.27 6.61 7.39
CA VAL A 40 -2.43 6.04 8.74
C VAL A 40 -3.71 5.21 8.85
N ARG A 41 -4.83 5.70 8.31
CA ARG A 41 -6.09 4.95 8.30
C ARG A 41 -5.98 3.68 7.46
N LYS A 42 -5.43 3.79 6.25
CA LYS A 42 -5.23 2.64 5.34
C LYS A 42 -4.38 1.55 5.97
N VAL A 43 -3.27 1.92 6.61
CA VAL A 43 -2.39 0.94 7.27
C VAL A 43 -3.12 0.25 8.41
N ARG A 44 -3.89 0.98 9.23
CA ARG A 44 -4.70 0.38 10.30
C ARG A 44 -5.70 -0.65 9.76
N GLU A 45 -6.42 -0.33 8.68
CA GLU A 45 -7.35 -1.25 8.02
C GLU A 45 -6.64 -2.54 7.55
N LEU A 46 -5.42 -2.43 7.02
CA LEU A 46 -4.70 -3.55 6.42
C LEU A 46 -4.01 -4.48 7.43
N VAL A 47 -3.69 -4.01 8.64
CA VAL A 47 -2.93 -4.76 9.66
C VAL A 47 -3.78 -5.22 10.85
N GLN A 48 -4.98 -4.68 11.00
CA GLN A 48 -5.91 -5.05 12.08
C GLN A 48 -7.01 -6.01 11.62
N GLY A 49 -7.04 -6.36 10.33
CA GLY A 49 -7.91 -7.39 9.77
C GLY A 49 -7.37 -8.81 9.96
#